data_AF-A0A9F7RPQ2-F1
#
_entry.id   AF-A0A9F7RPQ2-F1
#
_cell.length_a   1.000
_cell.length_b   1.000
_cell.length_c   1.000
_cell.angle_alpha   90.00
_cell.angle_beta   90.00
_cell.angle_gamma   90.00
#
_symmetry.space_group_name_H-M   'P 1'
#
loop_
_entity.id
_entity.type
_entity.pdbx_description
1 polymer ?
#
loop_
_entity_poly.entity_id
_entity_poly.type
_entity_poly.pdbx_seq_one_letter_code
_entity_poly.pdbx_strand_id
1 'polypeptide(L)'
;MSIFMTSGDALSRPSLTSSACPVRPLLALSPVRQRCPGARATQPKTARPSTERKTIKMAARFLFFFDFDETLIAENSDDSVVRATPLKKLPASLSDSCRPGFFLKHSQRILTFLSECGVTEDAIRAEIEQIPTSPGGAALLDFLLARDDFECVVVSDANSYFIETWLQHLGARKLFAKVFTNPAEFDINGRLVLRPFHSHTCAKCPENMCKQVVLRDYMSERVMERGEPFQKVFYIGDGENDVCPTLALGQHDTVFPRRGFPMHRIIQDLCKTQPGVYKPSLMPWERGEDVVDFLKEILQEK
;
A
#
# COMPACT_ATOMS: atom_id res chain seq x y z
N MET A 1 -39.12 47.56 -2.57
CA MET A 1 -40.25 47.06 -1.77
C MET A 1 -39.67 46.06 -0.77
N SER A 2 -39.76 46.41 0.51
CA SER A 2 -39.10 45.76 1.65
C SER A 2 -39.46 44.28 1.81
N ILE A 3 -38.60 43.52 2.50
CA ILE A 3 -38.89 42.90 3.82
C ILE A 3 -37.61 42.22 4.36
N PHE A 4 -37.24 42.62 5.57
CA PHE A 4 -36.35 41.95 6.53
C PHE A 4 -37.18 40.99 7.39
N MET A 5 -36.57 39.91 7.93
CA MET A 5 -36.78 39.25 9.24
C MET A 5 -36.43 37.75 9.14
N THR A 6 -35.33 37.23 9.69
CA THR A 6 -34.89 36.96 11.10
C THR A 6 -35.30 35.60 11.65
N SER A 7 -34.30 34.95 12.31
CA SER A 7 -34.37 33.90 13.36
C SER A 7 -34.96 32.55 12.94
N GLY A 8 -34.40 31.39 13.29
CA GLY A 8 -33.51 30.98 14.36
C GLY A 8 -34.06 29.63 14.85
N ASP A 9 -33.23 28.61 15.04
CA ASP A 9 -33.50 27.57 16.04
C ASP A 9 -32.32 26.60 16.19
N ALA A 10 -31.93 26.44 17.45
CA ALA A 10 -30.90 25.56 17.95
C ALA A 10 -31.55 24.34 18.61
N LEU A 11 -31.14 23.13 18.23
CA LEU A 11 -31.41 21.88 18.96
C LEU A 11 -30.14 21.01 18.85
N SER A 12 -29.31 20.98 19.88
CA SER A 12 -29.35 20.03 21.03
C SER A 12 -28.71 18.68 20.70
N ARG A 13 -27.45 18.53 21.14
CA ARG A 13 -26.68 17.28 21.19
C ARG A 13 -27.18 16.38 22.34
N PRO A 14 -27.17 15.04 22.19
CA PRO A 14 -27.07 14.15 23.33
C PRO A 14 -25.65 13.59 23.49
N SER A 15 -25.12 13.79 24.69
CA SER A 15 -23.99 13.11 25.30
C SER A 15 -24.33 11.64 25.59
N LEU A 16 -23.45 10.71 25.19
CA LEU A 16 -23.48 9.33 25.70
C LEU A 16 -22.22 9.06 26.50
N THR A 17 -22.46 8.78 27.77
CA THR A 17 -21.50 8.56 28.84
C THR A 17 -20.96 7.14 28.79
N SER A 18 -19.65 7.05 28.98
CA SER A 18 -18.85 5.86 29.26
C SER A 18 -19.42 5.05 30.43
N SER A 19 -19.53 3.73 30.26
CA SER A 19 -19.64 2.78 31.38
C SER A 19 -18.55 1.72 31.22
N ALA A 20 -17.58 1.77 32.12
CA ALA A 20 -16.49 0.81 32.23
C ALA A 20 -16.88 -0.31 33.21
N CYS A 21 -16.75 -1.57 32.76
CA CYS A 21 -16.84 -2.75 33.63
C CYS A 21 -15.50 -2.97 34.36
N PRO A 22 -15.49 -3.27 35.67
CA PRO A 22 -14.26 -3.57 36.39
C PRO A 22 -13.84 -5.04 36.25
N VAL A 23 -12.61 -5.26 35.81
CA VAL A 23 -11.94 -6.58 35.78
C VAL A 23 -11.35 -6.87 37.16
N ARG A 24 -11.72 -8.01 37.76
CA ARG A 24 -11.11 -8.54 39.00
C ARG A 24 -9.87 -9.38 38.67
N PRO A 25 -8.74 -9.24 39.39
CA PRO A 25 -7.58 -10.11 39.21
C PRO A 25 -7.74 -11.42 40.00
N LEU A 26 -7.47 -12.56 39.34
CA LEU A 26 -7.33 -13.86 39.99
C LEU A 26 -5.89 -14.05 40.47
N LEU A 27 -5.76 -14.42 41.75
CA LEU A 27 -4.52 -14.69 42.46
C LEU A 27 -3.79 -15.93 41.92
N ALA A 28 -2.46 -15.81 41.81
CA ALA A 28 -1.54 -16.90 41.49
C ALA A 28 -1.38 -17.85 42.69
N LEU A 29 -1.53 -19.15 42.45
CA LEU A 29 -1.19 -20.22 43.40
C LEU A 29 0.13 -20.89 42.96
N SER A 30 1.07 -20.97 43.89
CA SER A 30 2.38 -21.60 43.73
C SER A 30 2.30 -23.13 43.65
N PRO A 31 3.20 -23.82 42.93
CA PRO A 31 3.19 -25.28 42.89
C PRO A 31 3.97 -25.90 44.06
N VAL A 32 3.31 -26.86 44.70
CA VAL A 32 3.86 -27.79 45.71
C VAL A 32 4.87 -28.73 45.03
N ARG A 33 6.09 -28.81 45.57
CA ARG A 33 7.11 -29.78 45.14
C ARG A 33 6.87 -31.14 45.82
N GLN A 34 6.54 -32.16 45.04
CA GLN A 34 6.67 -33.56 45.46
C GLN A 34 7.99 -34.14 44.90
N ARG A 35 8.80 -34.70 45.80
CA ARG A 35 9.99 -35.51 45.48
C ARG A 35 9.58 -36.97 45.30
N CYS A 36 10.10 -37.62 44.26
CA CYS A 36 10.22 -39.07 44.17
C CYS A 36 11.68 -39.44 43.83
N PRO A 37 12.22 -40.56 44.35
CA PRO A 37 13.64 -40.89 44.25
C PRO A 37 13.96 -41.87 43.11
N GLY A 38 15.16 -41.70 42.54
CA GLY A 38 16.01 -42.81 42.09
C GLY A 38 15.86 -43.29 40.65
N ALA A 39 16.78 -42.87 39.78
CA ALA A 39 17.31 -43.72 38.71
C ALA A 39 18.70 -43.24 38.27
N ARG A 40 19.54 -44.22 37.92
CA ARG A 40 20.99 -44.19 37.75
C ARG A 40 21.53 -43.14 36.79
N ALA A 41 22.70 -42.61 37.15
CA ALA A 41 23.56 -41.83 36.29
C ALA A 41 24.17 -42.69 35.17
N THR A 42 23.92 -42.32 33.92
CA THR A 42 24.73 -42.67 32.76
C THR A 42 25.27 -41.38 32.16
N GLN A 43 26.60 -41.25 32.11
CA GLN A 43 27.27 -40.09 31.53
C GLN A 43 26.97 -39.99 30.02
N PRO A 44 26.51 -38.83 29.50
CA PRO A 44 26.49 -38.60 28.06
C PRO A 44 27.89 -38.21 27.59
N LYS A 45 28.35 -38.86 26.52
CA LYS A 45 29.50 -38.43 25.73
C LYS A 45 29.25 -37.00 25.21
N THR A 46 30.22 -36.13 25.41
CA THR A 46 30.20 -34.73 24.98
C THR A 46 30.17 -34.65 23.44
N ALA A 47 28.99 -34.39 22.89
CA ALA A 47 28.87 -33.88 21.53
C ALA A 47 29.36 -32.41 21.53
N ARG A 48 30.29 -32.07 20.63
CA ARG A 48 30.65 -30.68 20.36
C ARG A 48 29.38 -29.92 19.97
N PRO A 49 29.12 -28.72 20.52
CA PRO A 49 28.03 -27.91 20.02
C PRO A 49 28.37 -27.55 18.58
N SER A 50 27.56 -28.03 17.64
CA SER A 50 27.54 -27.51 16.29
C SER A 50 27.17 -26.04 16.41
N THR A 51 28.13 -25.18 16.11
CA THR A 51 27.90 -23.74 16.00
C THR A 51 26.94 -23.53 14.83
N GLU A 52 25.64 -23.55 15.11
CA GLU A 52 24.66 -22.97 14.22
C GLU A 52 25.05 -21.50 14.08
N ARG A 53 25.69 -21.20 12.95
CA ARG A 53 25.89 -19.83 12.50
C ARG A 53 24.47 -19.28 12.37
N LYS A 54 23.99 -18.55 13.38
CA LYS A 54 22.90 -17.60 13.20
C LYS A 54 23.36 -16.69 12.08
N THR A 55 22.88 -16.93 10.86
CA THR A 55 22.92 -15.97 9.78
C THR A 55 22.21 -14.74 10.31
N ILE A 56 22.98 -13.74 10.72
CA ILE A 56 22.46 -12.41 11.02
C ILE A 56 21.90 -11.95 9.68
N LYS A 57 20.57 -12.04 9.52
CA LYS A 57 19.92 -11.49 8.35
C LYS A 57 20.14 -9.98 8.42
N MET A 58 20.97 -9.46 7.52
CA MET A 58 21.21 -8.02 7.45
C MET A 58 19.86 -7.32 7.25
N ALA A 59 19.58 -6.31 8.06
CA ALA A 59 18.38 -5.52 7.89
C ALA A 59 18.42 -4.81 6.54
N ALA A 60 17.30 -4.80 5.81
CA ALA A 60 17.22 -4.19 4.48
C ALA A 60 17.71 -2.74 4.51
N ARG A 61 18.62 -2.36 3.62
CA ARG A 61 19.27 -1.04 3.61
C ARG A 61 18.36 0.04 3.02
N PHE A 62 17.47 -0.36 2.12
CA PHE A 62 16.65 0.52 1.30
C PHE A 62 15.16 0.23 1.49
N LEU A 63 14.34 1.27 1.35
CA LEU A 63 12.88 1.17 1.39
C LEU A 63 12.31 1.58 0.04
N PHE A 64 11.41 0.79 -0.52
CA PHE A 64 10.82 1.04 -1.83
C PHE A 64 9.28 0.99 -1.77
N PHE A 65 8.66 2.14 -2.02
CA PHE A 65 7.22 2.29 -2.17
C PHE A 65 6.78 2.16 -3.63
N PHE A 66 5.74 1.37 -3.85
CA PHE A 66 5.13 1.11 -5.15
C PHE A 66 3.68 1.59 -5.16
N ASP A 67 3.32 2.38 -6.16
CA ASP A 67 1.93 2.40 -6.61
C ASP A 67 1.56 1.09 -7.34
N PHE A 68 0.27 0.87 -7.61
CA PHE A 68 -0.24 -0.38 -8.21
C PHE A 68 -0.70 -0.18 -9.66
N ASP A 69 -1.84 0.48 -9.86
CA ASP A 69 -2.42 0.74 -11.18
C ASP A 69 -1.42 1.47 -12.08
N GLU A 70 -1.29 1.06 -13.33
CA GLU A 70 -0.34 1.67 -14.29
C GLU A 70 1.13 1.76 -13.79
N THR A 71 1.48 1.03 -12.73
CA THR A 71 2.80 1.03 -12.10
C THR A 71 3.32 -0.39 -11.94
N LEU A 72 2.74 -1.19 -11.04
CA LEU A 72 3.03 -2.63 -10.95
C LEU A 72 2.33 -3.40 -12.07
N ILE A 73 1.09 -3.02 -12.37
CA ILE A 73 0.29 -3.56 -13.47
C ILE A 73 0.25 -2.57 -14.64
N ALA A 74 0.11 -3.09 -15.86
CA ALA A 74 0.13 -2.27 -17.08
C ALA A 74 -1.20 -1.58 -17.41
N GLU A 75 -2.20 -1.70 -16.54
CA GLU A 75 -3.57 -1.24 -16.75
C GLU A 75 -4.10 -0.58 -15.48
N ASN A 76 -5.20 0.14 -15.59
CA ASN A 76 -6.04 0.49 -14.45
C ASN A 76 -6.93 -0.72 -14.07
N SER A 77 -6.92 -1.12 -12.80
CA SER A 77 -7.64 -2.30 -12.30
C SER A 77 -9.16 -2.13 -12.28
N ASP A 78 -9.69 -0.92 -12.03
CA ASP A 78 -11.13 -0.66 -12.12
C ASP A 78 -11.63 -0.80 -13.56
N ASP A 79 -10.87 -0.33 -14.54
CA ASP A 79 -11.19 -0.49 -15.97
C ASP A 79 -11.07 -1.96 -16.41
N SER A 80 -10.10 -2.68 -15.86
CA SER A 80 -9.85 -4.09 -16.20
C SER A 80 -11.05 -4.99 -15.89
N VAL A 81 -11.64 -4.86 -14.70
CA VAL A 81 -12.76 -5.70 -14.27
C VAL A 81 -14.06 -5.44 -15.04
N VAL A 82 -14.16 -4.33 -15.77
CA VAL A 82 -15.30 -4.04 -16.66
C VAL A 82 -15.42 -5.08 -17.78
N ARG A 83 -14.32 -5.73 -18.17
CA ARG A 83 -14.33 -6.82 -19.16
C ARG A 83 -15.17 -8.04 -18.74
N ALA A 84 -15.39 -8.23 -17.44
CA ALA A 84 -16.28 -9.28 -16.92
C ALA A 84 -17.77 -8.99 -17.17
N THR A 85 -18.13 -7.76 -17.52
CA THR A 85 -19.53 -7.42 -17.82
C THR A 85 -19.96 -7.99 -19.18
N PRO A 86 -21.26 -8.29 -19.38
CA PRO A 86 -21.76 -8.82 -20.66
C PRO A 86 -21.41 -7.93 -21.88
N LEU A 87 -21.37 -6.61 -21.69
CA LEU A 87 -21.08 -5.65 -22.75
C LEU A 87 -19.61 -5.21 -22.80
N LYS A 88 -18.77 -5.67 -21.84
CA LYS A 88 -17.35 -5.29 -21.70
C LYS A 88 -17.10 -3.78 -21.70
N LYS A 89 -18.08 -3.01 -21.22
CA LYS A 89 -18.01 -1.54 -21.18
C LYS A 89 -18.91 -0.99 -20.09
N LEU A 90 -18.52 0.16 -19.55
CA LEU A 90 -19.37 0.93 -18.66
C LEU A 90 -20.44 1.69 -19.47
N PRO A 91 -21.60 1.97 -18.88
CA PRO A 91 -22.52 2.97 -19.41
C PRO A 91 -21.83 4.33 -19.46
N ALA A 92 -22.10 5.13 -20.50
CA ALA A 92 -21.51 6.47 -20.65
C ALA A 92 -21.77 7.38 -19.41
N SER A 93 -22.96 7.26 -18.81
CA SER A 93 -23.32 7.98 -17.59
C SER A 93 -22.43 7.63 -16.39
N LEU A 94 -21.82 6.44 -16.38
CA LEU A 94 -20.87 6.03 -15.35
C LEU A 94 -19.45 6.45 -15.74
N SER A 95 -18.98 6.16 -16.95
CA SER A 95 -17.63 6.55 -17.40
C SER A 95 -17.39 8.05 -17.26
N ASP A 96 -18.36 8.87 -17.68
CA ASP A 96 -18.20 10.33 -17.77
C ASP A 96 -18.38 11.03 -16.41
N SER A 97 -18.60 10.25 -15.36
CA SER A 97 -18.93 10.76 -14.03
C SER A 97 -17.76 10.70 -13.04
N CYS A 98 -16.59 10.23 -13.47
CA CYS A 98 -15.37 10.35 -12.69
C CYS A 98 -15.02 11.83 -12.51
N ARG A 99 -14.71 12.23 -11.27
CA ARG A 99 -14.34 13.61 -10.94
C ARG A 99 -13.04 13.59 -10.14
N PRO A 100 -12.13 14.56 -10.37
CA PRO A 100 -10.93 14.71 -9.55
C PRO A 100 -11.29 14.73 -8.05
N GLY A 101 -10.58 13.95 -7.25
CA GLY A 101 -10.80 13.87 -5.80
C GLY A 101 -11.93 12.92 -5.35
N PHE A 102 -12.68 12.31 -6.28
CA PHE A 102 -13.79 11.39 -5.97
C PHE A 102 -13.55 9.95 -6.45
N PHE A 103 -12.27 9.55 -6.57
CA PHE A 103 -11.86 8.26 -7.13
C PHE A 103 -12.52 7.08 -6.40
N LEU A 104 -12.43 6.98 -5.07
CA LEU A 104 -13.05 5.89 -4.30
C LEU A 104 -14.56 5.75 -4.56
N LYS A 105 -15.27 6.88 -4.65
CA LYS A 105 -16.71 6.90 -4.93
C LYS A 105 -17.01 6.44 -6.36
N HIS A 106 -16.15 6.78 -7.32
CA HIS A 106 -16.27 6.32 -8.69
C HIS A 106 -16.02 4.81 -8.80
N SER A 107 -14.93 4.31 -8.19
CA SER A 107 -14.63 2.87 -8.11
C SER A 107 -15.79 2.09 -7.47
N GLN A 108 -16.37 2.59 -6.37
CA GLN A 108 -17.53 1.94 -5.74
C GLN A 108 -18.76 1.87 -6.67
N ARG A 109 -18.95 2.87 -7.54
CA ARG A 109 -20.05 2.85 -8.53
C ARG A 109 -19.80 1.84 -9.65
N ILE A 110 -18.55 1.68 -10.08
CA ILE A 110 -18.15 0.60 -11.00
C ILE A 110 -18.47 -0.75 -10.37
N LEU A 111 -18.02 -1.01 -9.14
CA LEU A 111 -18.28 -2.28 -8.45
C LEU A 111 -19.77 -2.55 -8.21
N THR A 112 -20.56 -1.50 -7.95
CA THR A 112 -22.02 -1.62 -7.85
C THR A 112 -22.61 -2.02 -9.20
N PHE A 113 -22.18 -1.40 -10.30
CA PHE A 113 -22.63 -1.75 -11.64
C PHE A 113 -22.25 -3.18 -12.04
N LEU A 114 -21.06 -3.66 -11.67
CA LEU A 114 -20.65 -5.06 -11.89
C LEU A 114 -21.62 -6.02 -11.20
N SER A 115 -21.94 -5.76 -9.94
CA SER A 115 -22.89 -6.56 -9.16
C SER A 115 -24.31 -6.53 -9.77
N GLU A 116 -24.78 -5.37 -10.23
CA GLU A 116 -26.06 -5.24 -10.94
C GLU A 116 -26.11 -6.01 -12.27
N CYS A 117 -24.97 -6.18 -12.92
CA CYS A 117 -24.83 -7.03 -14.11
C CYS A 117 -24.71 -8.53 -13.79
N GLY A 118 -24.73 -8.92 -12.52
CA GLY A 118 -24.54 -10.30 -12.07
C GLY A 118 -23.12 -10.81 -12.23
N VAL A 119 -22.12 -9.92 -12.31
CA VAL A 119 -20.71 -10.31 -12.32
C VAL A 119 -20.35 -10.93 -10.97
N THR A 120 -19.79 -12.14 -11.00
CA THR A 120 -19.43 -12.90 -9.80
C THR A 120 -18.03 -12.53 -9.28
N GLU A 121 -17.74 -12.86 -8.02
CA GLU A 121 -16.41 -12.73 -7.45
C GLU A 121 -15.35 -13.48 -8.30
N ASP A 122 -15.65 -14.70 -8.75
CA ASP A 122 -14.73 -15.48 -9.58
C ASP A 122 -14.44 -14.82 -10.93
N ALA A 123 -15.44 -14.15 -11.53
CA ALA A 123 -15.23 -13.41 -12.77
C ALA A 123 -14.36 -12.17 -12.55
N ILE A 124 -14.58 -11.43 -11.44
CA ILE A 124 -13.70 -10.33 -11.04
C ILE A 124 -12.28 -10.83 -10.81
N ARG A 125 -12.12 -11.93 -10.06
CA ARG A 125 -10.83 -12.55 -9.78
C ARG A 125 -10.10 -12.90 -11.08
N ALA A 126 -10.78 -13.57 -12.01
CA ALA A 126 -10.21 -13.96 -13.29
C ALA A 126 -9.71 -12.76 -14.12
N GLU A 127 -10.45 -11.64 -14.14
CA GLU A 127 -9.98 -10.42 -14.82
C GLU A 127 -8.76 -9.81 -14.14
N ILE A 128 -8.74 -9.76 -12.80
CA ILE A 128 -7.59 -9.23 -12.03
C ILE A 128 -6.34 -10.10 -12.25
N GLU A 129 -6.46 -11.42 -12.13
CA GLU A 129 -5.33 -12.35 -12.29
C GLU A 129 -4.67 -12.27 -13.68
N GLN A 130 -5.43 -11.90 -14.71
CA GLN A 130 -4.94 -11.79 -16.08
C GLN A 130 -4.29 -10.44 -16.41
N ILE A 131 -4.35 -9.45 -15.52
CA ILE A 131 -3.73 -8.14 -15.78
C ILE A 131 -2.21 -8.32 -15.88
N PRO A 132 -1.58 -7.94 -17.00
CA PRO A 132 -0.14 -8.07 -17.15
C PRO A 132 0.60 -7.09 -16.21
N THR A 133 1.82 -7.47 -15.81
CA THR A 133 2.76 -6.51 -15.20
C THR A 133 3.03 -5.37 -16.17
N SER A 134 3.33 -4.17 -15.66
CA SER A 134 3.90 -3.09 -16.47
C SER A 134 5.09 -3.57 -17.31
N PRO A 135 5.41 -2.94 -18.46
CA PRO A 135 6.56 -3.32 -19.28
C PRO A 135 7.84 -3.45 -18.44
N GLY A 136 8.50 -4.62 -18.48
CA GLY A 136 9.69 -4.90 -17.67
C GLY A 136 9.44 -5.10 -16.16
N GLY A 137 8.19 -5.01 -15.70
CA GLY A 137 7.80 -5.14 -14.30
C GLY A 137 8.13 -6.51 -13.71
N ALA A 138 7.97 -7.59 -14.48
CA ALA A 138 8.41 -8.93 -14.07
C ALA A 138 9.92 -8.96 -13.73
N ALA A 139 10.77 -8.36 -14.58
CA ALA A 139 12.21 -8.30 -14.34
C ALA A 139 12.56 -7.50 -13.08
N LEU A 140 11.82 -6.40 -12.81
CA LEU A 140 11.97 -5.63 -11.59
C LEU A 140 11.57 -6.43 -10.34
N LEU A 141 10.43 -7.12 -10.38
CA LEU A 141 9.96 -7.94 -9.27
C LEU A 141 10.92 -9.10 -8.98
N ASP A 142 11.37 -9.83 -10.01
CA ASP A 142 12.34 -10.92 -9.87
C ASP A 142 13.66 -10.43 -9.26
N PHE A 143 14.14 -9.28 -9.72
CA PHE A 143 15.35 -8.66 -9.20
C PHE A 143 15.25 -8.28 -7.73
N LEU A 144 14.11 -7.72 -7.31
CA LEU A 144 13.87 -7.35 -5.90
C LEU A 144 13.69 -8.59 -5.03
N LEU A 145 12.97 -9.61 -5.51
CA LEU A 145 12.78 -10.89 -4.82
C LEU A 145 14.08 -11.64 -4.57
N ALA A 146 15.09 -11.45 -5.42
CA ALA A 146 16.39 -12.08 -5.30
C ALA A 146 17.32 -11.39 -4.27
N ARG A 147 16.86 -10.35 -3.55
CA ARG A 147 17.71 -9.50 -2.71
C ARG A 147 17.07 -9.21 -1.37
N ASP A 148 17.91 -9.16 -0.33
CA ASP A 148 17.50 -8.75 1.01
C ASP A 148 17.81 -7.26 1.30
N ASP A 149 18.42 -6.53 0.35
CA ASP A 149 18.76 -5.11 0.50
C ASP A 149 17.53 -4.19 0.54
N PHE A 150 16.38 -4.66 0.02
CA PHE A 150 15.18 -3.85 -0.17
C PHE A 150 14.04 -4.34 0.71
N GLU A 151 13.39 -3.39 1.36
CA GLU A 151 12.06 -3.58 1.90
C GLU A 151 11.05 -2.93 0.97
N CYS A 152 10.10 -3.72 0.45
CA CYS A 152 9.11 -3.24 -0.51
C CYS A 152 7.73 -3.09 0.14
N VAL A 153 7.01 -2.04 -0.23
CA VAL A 153 5.68 -1.71 0.27
C VAL A 153 4.80 -1.23 -0.87
N VAL A 154 3.55 -1.66 -0.91
CA VAL A 154 2.55 -1.09 -1.82
C VAL A 154 1.79 0.04 -1.12
N VAL A 155 1.61 1.17 -1.79
CA VAL A 155 0.78 2.30 -1.35
C VAL A 155 -0.06 2.76 -2.53
N SER A 156 -1.33 2.36 -2.57
CA SER A 156 -2.18 2.57 -3.75
C SER A 156 -3.62 2.95 -3.41
N ASP A 157 -4.21 3.79 -4.27
CA ASP A 157 -5.63 4.17 -4.24
C ASP A 157 -6.57 3.12 -4.85
N ALA A 158 -6.05 1.97 -5.30
CA ALA A 158 -6.85 0.82 -5.69
C ALA A 158 -7.57 0.20 -4.46
N ASN A 159 -7.70 -1.12 -4.42
CA ASN A 159 -8.31 -1.78 -3.26
C ASN A 159 -7.64 -3.09 -2.86
N SER A 160 -7.84 -3.48 -1.60
CA SER A 160 -7.14 -4.63 -1.00
C SER A 160 -7.44 -5.94 -1.70
N TYR A 161 -8.68 -6.15 -2.18
CA TYR A 161 -9.05 -7.39 -2.87
C TYR A 161 -8.30 -7.52 -4.20
N PHE A 162 -8.25 -6.45 -5.00
CA PHE A 162 -7.54 -6.46 -6.30
C PHE A 162 -6.04 -6.67 -6.12
N ILE A 163 -5.40 -5.88 -5.26
CA ILE A 163 -3.95 -5.93 -5.06
C ILE A 163 -3.54 -7.30 -4.51
N GLU A 164 -4.23 -7.80 -3.49
CA GLU A 164 -3.89 -9.10 -2.88
C GLU A 164 -4.10 -10.26 -3.87
N THR A 165 -5.20 -10.24 -4.63
CA THR A 165 -5.47 -11.25 -5.67
C THR A 165 -4.34 -11.30 -6.70
N TRP A 166 -3.98 -10.14 -7.27
CA TRP A 166 -2.94 -10.07 -8.29
C TRP A 166 -1.56 -10.49 -7.76
N LEU A 167 -1.17 -9.99 -6.59
CA LEU A 167 0.11 -10.32 -5.96
C LEU A 167 0.23 -11.81 -5.62
N GLN A 168 -0.86 -12.45 -5.20
CA GLN A 168 -0.91 -13.88 -4.90
C GLN A 168 -0.80 -14.71 -6.17
N HIS A 169 -1.56 -14.36 -7.21
CA HIS A 169 -1.51 -15.03 -8.52
C HIS A 169 -0.10 -14.98 -9.14
N LEU A 170 0.55 -13.82 -9.08
CA LEU A 170 1.92 -13.65 -9.59
C LEU A 170 2.99 -14.32 -8.71
N GLY A 171 2.65 -14.77 -7.49
CA GLY A 171 3.63 -15.29 -6.52
C GLY A 171 4.56 -14.21 -5.93
N ALA A 172 4.23 -12.94 -6.13
CA ALA A 172 5.02 -11.79 -5.70
C ALA A 172 4.61 -11.25 -4.32
N ARG A 173 3.52 -11.73 -3.72
CA ARG A 173 3.00 -11.22 -2.44
C ARG A 173 4.03 -11.18 -1.31
N LYS A 174 4.93 -12.16 -1.26
CA LYS A 174 6.00 -12.27 -0.25
C LYS A 174 7.06 -11.16 -0.34
N LEU A 175 7.15 -10.46 -1.48
CA LEU A 175 8.06 -9.32 -1.66
C LEU A 175 7.66 -8.15 -0.77
N PHE A 176 6.36 -7.96 -0.58
CA PHE A 176 5.83 -6.75 0.04
C PHE A 176 5.59 -6.95 1.53
N ALA A 177 6.31 -6.17 2.34
CA ALA A 177 6.16 -6.18 3.80
C ALA A 177 4.77 -5.69 4.22
N LYS A 178 4.20 -4.72 3.49
CA LYS A 178 2.89 -4.15 3.77
C LYS A 178 2.21 -3.69 2.48
N VAL A 179 0.88 -3.73 2.48
CA VAL A 179 0.02 -3.18 1.43
C VAL A 179 -0.90 -2.16 2.10
N PHE A 180 -0.76 -0.91 1.71
CA PHE A 180 -1.59 0.20 2.18
C PHE A 180 -2.53 0.61 1.05
N THR A 181 -3.82 0.41 1.23
CA THR A 181 -4.84 0.67 0.21
C THR A 181 -6.24 0.67 0.81
N ASN A 182 -7.24 1.05 0.02
CA ASN A 182 -8.64 1.05 0.46
C ASN A 182 -9.11 -0.38 0.77
N PRO A 183 -9.60 -0.69 1.99
CA PRO A 183 -10.15 -2.00 2.30
C PRO A 183 -11.34 -2.35 1.40
N ALA A 184 -11.38 -3.59 0.93
CA ALA A 184 -12.46 -4.13 0.12
C ALA A 184 -12.90 -5.52 0.59
N GLU A 185 -14.22 -5.69 0.76
CA GLU A 185 -14.85 -6.93 1.22
C GLU A 185 -16.16 -7.16 0.44
N PHE A 186 -16.48 -8.41 0.15
CA PHE A 186 -17.78 -8.75 -0.41
C PHE A 186 -18.87 -8.67 0.66
N ASP A 187 -19.95 -7.95 0.36
CA ASP A 187 -21.14 -7.92 1.21
C ASP A 187 -22.01 -9.17 1.04
N ILE A 188 -23.07 -9.28 1.85
CA ILE A 188 -24.00 -10.42 1.82
C ILE A 188 -24.72 -10.61 0.47
N ASN A 189 -24.71 -9.60 -0.40
CA ASN A 189 -25.33 -9.64 -1.71
C ASN A 189 -24.28 -9.93 -2.81
N GLY A 190 -23.05 -10.25 -2.44
CA GLY A 190 -21.95 -10.53 -3.38
C GLY A 190 -21.40 -9.30 -4.07
N ARG A 191 -21.66 -8.09 -3.55
CA ARG A 191 -21.06 -6.86 -4.08
C ARG A 191 -19.76 -6.55 -3.34
N LEU A 192 -18.70 -6.22 -4.08
CA LEU A 192 -17.46 -5.73 -3.50
C LEU A 192 -17.63 -4.29 -2.99
N VAL A 193 -17.46 -4.09 -1.67
CA VAL A 193 -17.66 -2.80 -0.99
C VAL A 193 -16.32 -2.26 -0.52
N LEU A 194 -16.05 -1.00 -0.87
CA LEU A 194 -14.85 -0.25 -0.54
C LEU A 194 -15.06 0.60 0.72
N ARG A 195 -13.99 0.75 1.49
CA ARG A 195 -13.91 1.71 2.61
C ARG A 195 -12.69 2.62 2.42
N PRO A 196 -12.73 3.87 2.90
CA PRO A 196 -11.54 4.72 2.91
C PRO A 196 -10.44 4.06 3.76
N PHE A 197 -9.18 4.17 3.33
CA PHE A 197 -8.05 3.62 4.06
C PHE A 197 -7.85 4.32 5.41
N HIS A 198 -7.85 5.65 5.41
CA HIS A 198 -7.72 6.45 6.63
C HIS A 198 -8.40 7.81 6.50
N SER A 199 -8.43 8.57 7.59
CA SER A 199 -8.81 9.98 7.56
C SER A 199 -7.57 10.87 7.67
N HIS A 200 -7.54 11.99 6.97
CA HIS A 200 -6.42 12.93 6.98
C HIS A 200 -6.87 14.37 6.72
N THR A 201 -5.95 15.32 6.90
CA THR A 201 -6.18 16.76 6.70
C THR A 201 -5.47 17.34 5.48
N CYS A 202 -4.84 16.51 4.65
CA CYS A 202 -4.20 16.96 3.41
C CYS A 202 -5.24 17.55 2.44
N ALA A 203 -5.06 18.83 2.06
CA ALA A 203 -5.97 19.55 1.18
C ALA A 203 -5.85 19.17 -0.31
N LYS A 204 -4.82 18.41 -0.69
CA LYS A 204 -4.56 18.02 -2.09
C LYS A 204 -4.99 16.60 -2.42
N CYS A 205 -5.17 15.74 -1.42
CA CYS A 205 -5.47 14.33 -1.64
C CYS A 205 -6.97 14.07 -1.49
N PRO A 206 -7.50 13.05 -2.19
CA PRO A 206 -8.89 12.63 -2.02
C PRO A 206 -9.13 12.14 -0.58
N GLU A 207 -10.37 12.21 -0.10
CA GLU A 207 -10.70 11.92 1.30
C GLU A 207 -10.33 10.50 1.78
N ASN A 208 -10.21 9.55 0.85
CA ASN A 208 -10.00 8.15 1.16
C ASN A 208 -8.58 7.83 1.62
N MET A 209 -7.58 8.54 1.09
CA MET A 209 -6.19 8.21 1.32
C MET A 209 -5.26 9.37 0.96
N CYS A 210 -4.22 9.54 1.78
CA CYS A 210 -3.10 10.42 1.48
C CYS A 210 -1.82 9.60 1.57
N LYS A 211 -1.27 9.24 0.41
CA LYS A 211 -0.05 8.42 0.32
C LYS A 211 1.14 9.05 1.05
N GLN A 212 1.21 10.39 1.14
CA GLN A 212 2.27 11.09 1.88
C GLN A 212 2.22 10.82 3.39
N VAL A 213 1.02 10.79 3.98
CA VAL A 213 0.85 10.48 5.40
C VAL A 213 1.27 9.04 5.65
N VAL A 214 0.81 8.10 4.83
CA VAL A 214 1.20 6.69 4.92
C VAL A 214 2.72 6.51 4.86
N LEU A 215 3.37 7.17 3.89
CA LEU A 215 4.81 7.10 3.72
C LEU A 215 5.57 7.63 4.95
N ARG A 216 5.15 8.78 5.51
CA ARG A 216 5.76 9.37 6.72
C ARG A 216 5.58 8.48 7.94
N ASP A 217 4.38 7.97 8.15
CA ASP A 217 4.05 7.13 9.30
C ASP A 217 4.85 5.83 9.25
N TYR A 218 4.89 5.19 8.08
CA TYR A 218 5.65 3.95 7.90
C TYR A 218 7.15 4.13 8.08
N MET A 219 7.74 5.20 7.51
CA MET A 219 9.16 5.49 7.74
C MET A 219 9.46 5.74 9.22
N SER A 220 8.58 6.46 9.92
CA SER A 220 8.75 6.76 11.35
C SER A 220 8.62 5.50 12.21
N GLU A 221 7.64 4.64 11.92
CA GLU A 221 7.46 3.32 12.54
C GLU A 221 8.73 2.48 12.36
N ARG A 222 9.25 2.40 11.13
CA ARG A 222 10.45 1.61 10.82
C ARG A 222 11.72 2.13 11.48
N VAL A 223 11.89 3.45 11.63
CA VAL A 223 13.02 4.00 12.40
C VAL A 223 12.96 3.55 13.85
N MET A 224 11.77 3.54 14.47
CA MET A 224 11.60 3.10 15.86
C MET A 224 11.86 1.60 16.03
N GLU A 225 11.42 0.77 15.09
CA GLU A 225 11.62 -0.69 15.12
C GLU A 225 13.07 -1.10 14.87
N ARG A 226 13.75 -0.40 13.95
CA ARG A 226 15.10 -0.77 13.49
C ARG A 226 16.21 -0.07 14.27
N GLY A 227 15.90 1.06 14.92
CA GLY A 227 16.86 1.92 15.61
C GLY A 227 17.63 2.89 14.71
N GLU A 228 17.46 2.79 13.38
CA GLU A 228 18.09 3.66 12.40
C GLU A 228 17.19 3.83 11.15
N PRO A 229 17.29 4.98 10.44
CA PRO A 229 16.59 5.17 9.18
C PRO A 229 17.18 4.31 8.05
N PHE A 230 16.37 4.09 7.02
CA PHE A 230 16.87 3.53 5.76
C PHE A 230 17.92 4.46 5.14
N GLN A 231 18.89 3.87 4.44
CA GLN A 231 19.95 4.64 3.77
C GLN A 231 19.40 5.49 2.62
N LYS A 232 18.39 4.97 1.93
CA LYS A 232 17.72 5.62 0.80
C LYS A 232 16.29 5.10 0.66
N VAL A 233 15.38 6.01 0.32
CA VAL A 233 13.98 5.70 0.03
C VAL A 233 13.73 5.88 -1.47
N PHE A 234 12.97 4.94 -2.02
CA PHE A 234 12.54 4.91 -3.40
C PHE A 234 11.02 5.01 -3.48
N TYR A 235 10.51 5.74 -4.46
CA TYR A 235 9.09 5.78 -4.79
C TYR A 235 8.91 5.60 -6.30
N ILE A 236 8.07 4.66 -6.72
CA ILE A 236 7.69 4.44 -8.12
C ILE A 236 6.18 4.59 -8.27
N GLY A 237 5.77 5.36 -9.28
CA GLY A 237 4.36 5.66 -9.57
C GLY A 237 4.19 6.31 -10.94
N ASP A 238 2.95 6.58 -11.32
CA ASP A 238 2.59 7.13 -12.63
C ASP A 238 1.67 8.36 -12.52
N GLY A 239 0.77 8.39 -11.53
CA GLY A 239 -0.40 9.26 -11.50
C GLY A 239 -0.23 10.57 -10.73
N GLU A 240 -1.22 11.45 -10.82
CA GLU A 240 -1.24 12.70 -10.04
C GLU A 240 -1.26 12.43 -8.52
N ASN A 241 -1.94 11.36 -8.09
CA ASN A 241 -2.00 10.93 -6.69
C ASN A 241 -0.63 10.52 -6.12
N ASP A 242 0.35 10.24 -6.98
CA ASP A 242 1.73 9.90 -6.61
C ASP A 242 2.63 11.12 -6.43
N VAL A 243 2.19 12.34 -6.77
CA VAL A 243 3.02 13.54 -6.58
C VAL A 243 3.16 13.88 -5.10
N CYS A 244 2.05 13.87 -4.35
CA CYS A 244 2.03 14.22 -2.93
C CYS A 244 3.01 13.42 -2.05
N PRO A 245 3.09 12.07 -2.13
CA PRO A 245 4.03 11.30 -1.30
C PRO A 245 5.49 11.68 -1.54
N THR A 246 5.87 12.01 -2.77
CA THR A 246 7.27 12.37 -3.08
C THR A 246 7.72 13.67 -2.43
N LEU A 247 6.80 14.55 -2.02
CA LEU A 247 7.12 15.79 -1.31
C LEU A 247 7.61 15.54 0.13
N ALA A 248 7.44 14.32 0.66
CA ALA A 248 8.03 13.93 1.94
C ALA A 248 9.49 13.44 1.80
N LEU A 249 9.98 13.19 0.59
CA LEU A 249 11.28 12.61 0.35
C LEU A 249 12.39 13.68 0.33
N GLY A 250 13.59 13.28 0.73
CA GLY A 250 14.78 14.12 0.83
C GLY A 250 15.66 14.09 -0.41
N GLN A 251 16.74 14.87 -0.38
CA GLN A 251 17.70 14.99 -1.49
C GLN A 251 18.47 13.69 -1.81
N HIS A 252 18.51 12.76 -0.86
CA HIS A 252 19.20 11.48 -1.02
C HIS A 252 18.28 10.39 -1.57
N ASP A 253 16.97 10.64 -1.63
CA ASP A 253 15.96 9.70 -2.10
C ASP A 253 15.80 9.78 -3.63
N THR A 254 15.16 8.77 -4.21
CA THR A 254 14.94 8.73 -5.65
C THR A 254 13.49 8.40 -5.98
N VAL A 255 12.96 9.12 -6.97
CA VAL A 255 11.60 8.99 -7.46
C VAL A 255 11.65 8.52 -8.91
N PHE A 256 10.87 7.50 -9.20
CA PHE A 256 10.71 6.89 -10.52
C PHE A 256 9.31 7.20 -11.07
N PRO A 257 9.09 8.39 -11.67
CA PRO A 257 7.83 8.68 -12.32
C PRO A 257 7.76 7.95 -13.67
N ARG A 258 6.62 7.31 -13.97
CA ARG A 258 6.43 6.65 -15.27
C ARG A 258 6.48 7.69 -16.38
N ARG A 259 7.36 7.50 -17.36
CA ARG A 259 7.60 8.50 -18.39
C ARG A 259 6.34 8.77 -19.18
N GLY A 260 6.00 10.04 -19.26
CA GLY A 260 4.87 10.53 -20.04
C GLY A 260 3.54 10.48 -19.29
N PHE A 261 3.48 9.92 -18.08
CA PHE A 261 2.29 9.92 -17.23
C PHE A 261 2.18 11.21 -16.38
N PRO A 262 1.02 11.49 -15.75
CA PRO A 262 0.79 12.74 -15.03
C PRO A 262 1.86 13.08 -13.99
N MET A 263 2.31 12.12 -13.17
CA MET A 263 3.36 12.32 -12.17
C MET A 263 4.63 12.91 -12.79
N HIS A 264 5.08 12.34 -13.91
CA HIS A 264 6.28 12.78 -14.61
C HIS A 264 6.14 14.23 -15.10
N ARG A 265 5.01 14.57 -15.73
CA ARG A 265 4.78 15.92 -16.27
C ARG A 265 4.70 16.95 -15.15
N ILE A 266 3.94 16.67 -14.10
CA ILE A 266 3.73 17.58 -12.97
C ILE A 266 5.06 17.86 -12.26
N ILE A 267 5.86 16.82 -11.99
CA ILE A 267 7.15 17.02 -11.31
C ILE A 267 8.14 17.76 -12.22
N GLN A 268 8.18 17.44 -13.53
CA GLN A 268 9.01 18.20 -14.47
C GLN A 268 8.67 19.69 -14.46
N ASP A 269 7.38 20.02 -14.46
CA ASP A 269 6.93 21.41 -14.43
C ASP A 269 7.20 22.08 -13.08
N LEU A 270 7.09 21.35 -11.98
CA LEU A 270 7.50 21.84 -10.65
C LEU A 270 8.99 22.18 -10.63
N CYS A 271 9.86 21.31 -11.16
CA CYS A 271 11.30 21.54 -11.22
C CYS A 271 11.67 22.75 -12.11
N LYS A 272 10.95 22.94 -13.22
CA LYS A 272 11.15 24.09 -14.12
C LYS A 272 10.69 25.41 -13.50
N THR A 273 9.52 25.40 -12.87
CA THR A 273 8.87 26.62 -12.34
C THR A 273 9.42 27.02 -10.96
N GLN A 274 9.91 26.05 -10.19
CA GLN A 274 10.44 26.25 -8.84
C GLN A 274 11.76 25.48 -8.64
N PRO A 275 12.86 25.91 -9.29
CA PRO A 275 14.15 25.24 -9.18
C PRO A 275 14.62 25.13 -7.73
N GLY A 276 15.07 23.92 -7.33
CA GLY A 276 15.56 23.65 -5.97
C GLY A 276 14.48 23.42 -4.91
N VAL A 277 13.19 23.59 -5.23
CA VAL A 277 12.10 23.25 -4.30
C VAL A 277 11.86 21.75 -4.24
N TYR A 278 11.90 21.08 -5.38
CA TYR A 278 11.81 19.63 -5.44
C TYR A 278 13.17 19.00 -5.09
N LYS A 279 13.20 18.24 -4.00
CA LYS A 279 14.44 17.72 -3.39
C LYS A 279 14.92 16.39 -3.97
N PRO A 280 14.05 15.37 -4.16
CA PRO A 280 14.50 14.04 -4.55
C PRO A 280 15.14 14.01 -5.93
N SER A 281 16.03 13.03 -6.14
CA SER A 281 16.50 12.72 -7.49
C SER A 281 15.38 12.11 -8.33
N LEU A 282 15.32 12.45 -9.61
CA LEU A 282 14.30 11.98 -10.54
C LEU A 282 14.91 11.07 -11.59
N MET A 283 14.38 9.85 -11.66
CA MET A 283 14.76 8.86 -12.66
C MET A 283 13.50 8.34 -13.38
N PRO A 284 13.01 9.04 -14.42
CA PRO A 284 11.83 8.60 -15.14
C PRO A 284 12.06 7.24 -15.82
N TRP A 285 11.09 6.34 -15.70
CA TRP A 285 11.16 4.98 -16.23
C TRP A 285 10.14 4.76 -17.35
N GLU A 286 10.50 3.98 -18.35
CA GLU A 286 9.56 3.45 -19.37
C GLU A 286 9.32 1.96 -19.16
N ARG A 287 10.35 1.26 -18.65
CA ARG A 287 10.30 -0.15 -18.36
C ARG A 287 10.93 -0.47 -17.01
N GLY A 288 10.54 -1.58 -16.40
CA GLY A 288 11.11 -2.03 -15.13
C GLY A 288 12.62 -2.26 -15.20
N GLU A 289 13.18 -2.58 -16.37
CA GLU A 289 14.63 -2.72 -16.55
C GLU A 289 15.40 -1.40 -16.29
N ASP A 290 14.80 -0.24 -16.60
CA ASP A 290 15.41 1.08 -16.31
C ASP A 290 15.64 1.27 -14.81
N VAL A 291 14.67 0.82 -14.01
CA VAL A 291 14.72 0.86 -12.54
C VAL A 291 15.76 -0.16 -12.05
N VAL A 292 15.76 -1.37 -12.60
CA VAL A 292 16.72 -2.42 -12.26
C VAL A 292 18.16 -1.95 -12.48
N ASP A 293 18.45 -1.32 -13.61
CA ASP A 293 19.80 -0.87 -13.93
C ASP A 293 20.26 0.24 -12.98
N PHE A 294 19.39 1.21 -12.69
CA PHE A 294 19.67 2.21 -11.64
C PHE A 294 19.94 1.57 -10.27
N LEU A 295 19.13 0.59 -9.86
CA LEU A 295 19.33 -0.08 -8.58
C LEU A 295 20.63 -0.89 -8.52
N LYS A 296 21.12 -1.43 -9.65
CA LYS A 296 22.43 -2.09 -9.70
C LYS A 296 23.57 -1.10 -9.44
N GLU A 297 23.47 0.12 -9.95
CA GLU A 297 24.46 1.18 -9.69
C GLU A 297 24.46 1.56 -8.20
N ILE A 298 23.29 1.79 -7.61
CA ILE A 298 23.17 2.10 -6.18
C ILE A 298 23.74 1.00 -5.29
N LEU A 299 23.59 -0.28 -5.65
CA LEU A 299 24.19 -1.35 -4.86
C LEU A 299 25.73 -1.39 -4.90
N GLN A 300 26.34 -0.82 -5.94
CA GLN A 300 27.80 -0.76 -6.06
C GLN A 300 28.40 0.41 -5.28
N GLU A 301 27.59 1.45 -5.04
CA GLU A 301 27.93 2.56 -4.16
C GLU A 301 27.94 2.06 -2.69
N LYS A 302 29.14 2.01 -2.08
CA LYS A 302 29.34 1.54 -0.71
C LYS A 302 28.97 2.59 0.32
#